data_AF-A0A0F9N0L9-F1
#
_entry.id   AF-A0A0F9N0L9-F1
#
_cell.length_a   1.000
_cell.length_b   1.000
_cell.length_c   1.000
_cell.angle_alpha   90.00
_cell.angle_beta   90.00
_cell.angle_gamma   90.00
#
_symmetry.space_group_name_H-M   'P 1'
#
loop_
_entity.id
_entity.type
_entity.pdbx_description
1 polymer ?
#
loop_
_entity_poly.entity_id
_entity_poly.type
_entity_poly.pdbx_seq_one_letter_code
_entity_poly.pdbx_strand_id
1 'polypeptide(L)'
;MPILLDFTGWACVNCRKMEENVWSESDIYPIIKDEFVLISLYIDDREELPQDQQFDYQFESGRVKSIKTIGQKWGTFQSINFNAASQPYYVLISPDLEVLNKAVQYTDRDEYRNWLLQGLQQFNETRNISGQ
;
A
#
# COMPACT_ATOMS: atom_id res chain seq x y z
N MET A 1 -11.94 8.59 -6.56
CA MET A 1 -10.55 8.77 -6.11
C MET A 1 -9.85 7.42 -6.17
N PRO A 2 -8.57 7.37 -6.56
CA PRO A 2 -7.73 6.20 -6.41
C PRO A 2 -7.40 5.95 -4.93
N ILE A 3 -6.88 4.76 -4.63
CA ILE A 3 -6.48 4.30 -3.30
C ILE A 3 -4.95 4.28 -3.25
N LEU A 4 -4.39 4.82 -2.18
CA LEU A 4 -2.98 4.67 -1.82
C LEU A 4 -2.89 3.60 -0.71
N LEU A 5 -2.39 2.42 -1.07
CA LEU A 5 -2.04 1.38 -0.11
C LEU A 5 -0.64 1.67 0.44
N ASP A 6 -0.54 1.81 1.75
CA ASP A 6 0.70 2.02 2.50
C ASP A 6 0.98 0.77 3.36
N PHE A 7 1.84 -0.12 2.89
CA PHE A 7 2.33 -1.23 3.71
C PHE A 7 3.42 -0.71 4.65
N THR A 8 3.04 -0.58 5.91
CA THR A 8 3.82 0.09 6.96
C THR A 8 4.02 -0.83 8.17
N GLY A 9 4.66 -0.31 9.21
CA GLY A 9 4.84 -1.01 10.47
C GLY A 9 5.03 -0.07 11.66
N TRP A 10 4.69 -0.56 12.85
CA TRP A 10 4.89 0.16 14.10
C TRP A 10 6.38 0.42 14.37
N ALA A 11 7.24 -0.57 14.11
CA ALA A 11 8.68 -0.49 14.34
C ALA A 11 9.48 -0.03 13.10
N CYS A 12 8.80 0.38 12.02
CA CYS A 12 9.44 0.70 10.74
C CYS A 12 10.07 2.11 10.74
N VAL A 13 11.37 2.20 11.01
CA VAL A 13 12.12 3.47 11.01
C VAL A 13 12.04 4.20 9.66
N ASN A 14 12.16 3.46 8.55
CA ASN A 14 12.11 4.07 7.22
C ASN A 14 10.71 4.59 6.85
N CYS A 15 9.64 3.99 7.40
CA CYS A 15 8.27 4.46 7.21
C CYS A 15 8.09 5.82 7.91
N ARG A 16 8.55 5.95 9.17
CA ARG A 16 8.53 7.22 9.91
C ARG A 16 9.34 8.30 9.20
N LYS A 17 10.50 7.96 8.64
CA LYS A 17 11.28 8.91 7.83
C LYS A 17 10.53 9.39 6.58
N MET A 18 9.79 8.52 5.90
CA MET A 18 8.95 8.93 4.77
C MET A 18 7.81 9.85 5.23
N GLU A 19 7.11 9.51 6.31
CA GLU A 19 6.03 10.34 6.88
C GLU A 19 6.55 11.73 7.28
N GLU A 20 7.68 11.79 7.98
CA GLU A 20 8.24 13.02 8.54
C GLU A 20 8.91 13.93 7.50
N ASN A 21 9.58 13.37 6.48
CA ASN A 21 10.43 14.14 5.56
C ASN A 21 9.92 14.18 4.11
N VAL A 22 8.92 13.36 3.77
CA VAL A 22 8.37 13.30 2.41
C VAL A 22 6.87 13.59 2.42
N TRP A 23 6.08 12.90 3.24
CA TRP A 23 4.62 13.11 3.25
C TRP A 23 4.23 14.47 3.80
N SER A 24 4.99 14.98 4.77
CA SER A 24 4.76 16.28 5.41
C SER A 24 5.04 17.49 4.51
N GLU A 25 5.71 17.28 3.37
CA GLU A 25 6.06 18.34 2.44
C GLU A 25 4.81 19.04 1.90
N SER A 26 4.86 20.38 1.86
CA SER A 26 3.69 21.22 1.58
C SER A 26 3.04 20.99 0.22
N ASP A 27 3.76 20.41 -0.73
CA ASP A 27 3.30 20.10 -2.08
C ASP A 27 3.09 18.58 -2.31
N ILE A 28 3.18 17.77 -1.27
CA ILE A 28 2.87 16.33 -1.26
C ILE A 28 1.68 16.03 -0.35
N TYR A 29 1.68 16.59 0.87
CA TYR A 29 0.61 16.34 1.85
C TYR A 29 -0.81 16.60 1.29
N PRO A 30 -1.08 17.73 0.60
CA PRO A 30 -2.40 17.97 0.04
C PRO A 30 -2.78 16.93 -1.02
N ILE A 31 -1.82 16.46 -1.82
CA ILE A 31 -2.07 15.43 -2.85
C ILE A 31 -2.54 14.14 -2.17
N ILE A 32 -1.82 13.66 -1.16
CA ILE A 32 -2.20 12.43 -0.43
C ILE A 32 -3.58 12.60 0.21
N LYS A 33 -3.82 13.72 0.88
CA LYS A 33 -5.03 13.98 1.66
C LYS A 33 -6.28 14.15 0.79
N ASP A 34 -6.16 14.89 -0.30
CA ASP A 34 -7.32 15.39 -1.04
C ASP A 34 -7.60 14.53 -2.30
N GLU A 35 -6.58 13.87 -2.86
CA GLU A 35 -6.71 13.11 -4.12
C GLU A 35 -6.75 11.59 -3.92
N PHE A 36 -6.35 11.07 -2.76
CA PHE A 36 -6.29 9.64 -2.49
C PHE A 36 -7.12 9.21 -1.28
N VAL A 37 -7.63 7.98 -1.34
CA VAL A 37 -8.02 7.24 -0.14
C VAL A 37 -6.79 6.51 0.39
N LEU A 38 -6.18 7.02 1.46
CA LEU A 38 -5.05 6.38 2.12
C LEU A 38 -5.51 5.21 2.99
N ILE A 39 -4.91 4.03 2.80
CA ILE A 39 -5.11 2.84 3.64
C ILE A 39 -3.74 2.34 4.10
N SER A 40 -3.47 2.48 5.40
CA SER A 40 -2.24 1.94 6.01
C SER A 40 -2.46 0.51 6.51
N LEU A 41 -1.63 -0.40 6.03
CA LEU A 41 -1.64 -1.83 6.30
C LEU A 41 -0.41 -2.18 7.13
N TYR A 42 -0.58 -2.30 8.45
CA TYR A 42 0.50 -2.60 9.38
C TYR A 42 0.85 -4.08 9.32
N ILE A 43 2.03 -4.40 8.80
CA ILE A 43 2.41 -5.81 8.58
C ILE A 43 3.19 -6.44 9.74
N ASP A 44 3.66 -5.63 10.69
CA ASP A 44 4.29 -6.08 11.93
C ASP A 44 3.32 -6.10 13.13
N ASP A 45 2.04 -5.83 12.88
CA ASP A 45 1.01 -5.79 13.90
C ASP A 45 0.76 -7.19 14.52
N ARG A 46 0.80 -7.22 15.85
CA ARG A 46 0.67 -8.44 16.66
C ARG A 46 -0.74 -8.61 17.24
N GLU A 47 -1.64 -7.66 17.02
CA GLU A 47 -3.04 -7.82 17.40
C GLU A 47 -3.65 -9.03 16.69
N GLU A 48 -4.32 -9.88 17.47
CA GLU A 48 -5.01 -11.05 16.93
C GLU A 48 -6.23 -10.63 16.13
N LEU A 49 -6.42 -11.28 14.99
CA LEU A 49 -7.68 -11.18 14.26
C LEU A 49 -8.80 -11.82 15.08
N PRO A 50 -10.05 -11.34 14.91
CA PRO A 50 -11.23 -12.08 15.34
C PRO A 50 -11.14 -13.55 14.91
N GLN A 51 -11.55 -14.48 15.78
CA GLN A 51 -11.39 -15.92 15.56
C GLN A 51 -12.02 -16.40 14.25
N ASP A 52 -13.13 -15.79 13.83
CA ASP A 52 -13.84 -16.04 12.57
C ASP A 52 -13.12 -15.51 11.32
N GLN A 53 -12.09 -14.68 11.50
CA GLN A 53 -11.23 -14.16 10.44
C GLN A 53 -9.83 -14.79 10.43
N GLN A 54 -9.55 -15.73 11.34
CA GLN A 54 -8.31 -16.50 11.32
C GLN A 54 -8.43 -17.64 10.32
N PHE A 55 -7.37 -17.91 9.55
CA PHE A 55 -7.38 -18.94 8.51
C PHE A 55 -5.96 -19.45 8.22
N ASP A 56 -5.87 -20.61 7.57
CA ASP A 56 -4.61 -21.11 7.02
C ASP A 56 -4.51 -20.75 5.54
N TYR A 57 -3.41 -20.13 5.13
CA TYR A 57 -3.11 -19.88 3.72
C TYR A 57 -2.12 -20.90 3.20
N GLN A 58 -2.48 -21.61 2.12
CA GLN A 58 -1.60 -22.53 1.42
C GLN A 58 -0.96 -21.83 0.22
N PHE A 59 0.36 -21.72 0.22
CA PHE A 59 1.13 -21.23 -0.91
C PHE A 59 1.20 -22.28 -2.02
N GLU A 60 1.43 -21.85 -3.26
CA GLU A 60 1.63 -22.74 -4.42
C GLU A 60 2.77 -23.74 -4.22
N SER A 61 3.77 -23.39 -3.38
CA SER A 61 4.86 -24.28 -2.99
C SER A 61 4.44 -25.45 -2.07
N GLY A 62 3.19 -25.48 -1.62
CA GLY A 62 2.67 -26.43 -0.64
C GLY A 62 2.92 -26.03 0.83
N ARG A 63 3.66 -24.95 1.08
CA ARG A 63 3.83 -24.40 2.43
C ARG A 63 2.49 -23.88 2.95
N VAL A 64 2.13 -24.21 4.18
CA VAL A 64 0.96 -23.66 4.88
C VAL A 64 1.41 -22.63 5.91
N LYS A 65 0.71 -21.50 5.98
CA LYS A 65 0.93 -20.46 6.98
C LYS A 65 -0.38 -20.12 7.68
N SER A 66 -0.42 -20.28 8.99
CA SER A 66 -1.54 -19.80 9.80
C SER A 66 -1.52 -18.28 9.92
N ILE A 67 -2.67 -17.68 9.61
CA ILE A 67 -2.93 -16.24 9.66
C ILE A 67 -3.81 -15.98 10.88
N LYS A 68 -3.19 -15.48 11.94
CA LYS A 68 -3.82 -15.21 13.24
C LYS A 68 -3.78 -13.75 13.64
N THR A 69 -2.82 -12.97 13.14
CA THR A 69 -2.68 -11.54 13.47
C THR A 69 -2.92 -10.63 12.28
N ILE A 70 -3.22 -9.36 12.55
CA ILE A 70 -3.37 -8.31 11.53
C ILE A 70 -2.11 -8.25 10.64
N GLY A 71 -0.93 -8.26 11.25
CA GLY A 71 0.34 -8.22 10.52
C GLY A 71 0.56 -9.44 9.62
N GLN A 72 0.20 -10.64 10.10
CA GLN A 72 0.27 -11.85 9.28
C GLN A 72 -0.67 -11.79 8.07
N LYS A 73 -1.86 -11.23 8.21
CA LYS A 73 -2.83 -11.05 7.13
C LYS A 73 -2.28 -10.10 6.07
N TRP A 74 -1.87 -8.90 6.46
CA TRP A 74 -1.40 -7.89 5.51
C TRP A 74 -0.03 -8.20 4.92
N GLY A 75 0.89 -8.78 5.69
CA GLY A 75 2.17 -9.26 5.15
C GLY A 75 1.99 -10.39 4.15
N THR A 76 1.05 -11.33 4.39
CA THR A 76 0.72 -12.37 3.40
C THR A 76 0.06 -11.76 2.17
N PHE A 77 -0.89 -10.84 2.34
CA PHE A 77 -1.51 -10.11 1.23
C PHE A 77 -0.49 -9.38 0.35
N GLN A 78 0.51 -8.73 0.96
CA GLN A 78 1.60 -8.08 0.22
C GLN A 78 2.41 -9.10 -0.61
N SER A 79 2.78 -10.22 0.00
CA SER A 79 3.58 -11.25 -0.66
C SER A 79 2.86 -11.90 -1.84
N ILE A 80 1.56 -12.19 -1.72
CA ILE A 80 0.81 -12.88 -2.78
C ILE A 80 0.50 -11.96 -3.97
N ASN A 81 0.22 -10.67 -3.72
CA ASN A 81 -0.21 -9.76 -4.78
C ASN A 81 0.95 -9.00 -5.42
N PHE A 82 2.01 -8.74 -4.65
CA PHE A 82 3.10 -7.85 -5.08
C PHE A 82 4.48 -8.50 -5.00
N ASN A 83 4.56 -9.78 -4.61
CA ASN A 83 5.81 -10.52 -4.44
C ASN A 83 6.83 -9.75 -3.57
N ALA A 84 6.33 -9.11 -2.51
CA ALA A 84 7.10 -8.25 -1.62
C ALA A 84 6.80 -8.54 -0.14
N ALA A 85 7.76 -8.17 0.72
CA ALA A 85 7.65 -8.30 2.18
C ALA A 85 8.39 -7.17 2.92
N SER A 86 8.53 -6.00 2.28
CA SER A 86 9.28 -4.84 2.77
C SER A 86 8.35 -3.70 3.19
N GLN A 87 8.84 -2.83 4.07
CA GLN A 87 8.20 -1.59 4.49
C GLN A 87 9.26 -0.47 4.51
N PRO A 88 8.92 0.76 4.13
CA PRO A 88 7.65 1.14 3.52
C PRO A 88 7.49 0.55 2.11
N TYR A 89 6.26 0.28 1.71
CA TYR A 89 5.93 -0.17 0.35
C TYR A 89 4.57 0.39 -0.05
N TYR A 90 4.54 1.16 -1.13
CA TYR A 90 3.39 1.95 -1.55
C TYR A 90 2.86 1.47 -2.89
N VAL A 91 1.54 1.36 -3.00
CA VAL A 91 0.85 0.96 -4.23
C VAL A 91 -0.32 1.90 -4.49
N LEU A 92 -0.44 2.39 -5.72
CA LEU A 92 -1.62 3.13 -6.19
C LEU A 92 -2.53 2.17 -6.94
N ILE A 93 -3.79 2.09 -6.52
CA ILE A 93 -4.79 1.26 -7.19
C ILE A 93 -6.08 2.04 -7.46
N SER A 94 -6.80 1.67 -8.52
CA SER A 94 -8.14 2.17 -8.79
C SER A 94 -9.17 1.50 -7.85
N PRO A 95 -10.40 2.04 -7.73
CA PRO A 95 -11.51 1.35 -7.06
C PRO A 95 -11.85 -0.01 -7.67
N ASP A 96 -11.51 -0.21 -8.95
CA ASP A 96 -11.70 -1.47 -9.68
C ASP A 96 -10.50 -2.43 -9.50
N LEU A 97 -9.62 -2.15 -8.54
CA LEU A 97 -8.45 -2.94 -8.16
C LEU A 97 -7.34 -3.04 -9.22
N GLU A 98 -7.32 -2.11 -10.17
CA GLU A 98 -6.23 -2.01 -11.15
C GLU A 98 -5.05 -1.23 -10.57
N VAL A 99 -3.83 -1.74 -10.76
CA VAL A 99 -2.60 -1.05 -10.35
C VAL A 99 -2.31 0.10 -11.29
N LEU A 100 -2.16 1.31 -10.75
CA LEU A 100 -2.04 2.56 -11.51
C LEU A 100 -0.59 2.97 -11.79
N ASN A 101 0.38 2.39 -11.07
CA ASN A 101 1.80 2.64 -11.28
C ASN A 101 2.63 1.51 -10.65
N LYS A 102 3.91 1.40 -11.01
CA LYS A 102 4.85 0.53 -10.33
C LYS A 102 4.92 0.91 -8.84
N ALA A 103 4.93 -0.08 -7.95
CA ALA A 103 5.08 0.18 -6.53
C ALA A 103 6.41 0.84 -6.18
N VAL A 104 6.40 1.67 -5.13
CA VAL A 104 7.56 2.43 -4.63
C VAL A 104 7.86 2.02 -3.18
N GLN A 105 9.12 2.06 -2.79
CA GLN A 105 9.57 1.79 -1.41
C GLN A 105 10.05 3.09 -0.75
N TYR A 106 11.06 3.02 0.12
CA TYR A 106 11.73 4.21 0.62
C TYR A 106 12.39 4.95 -0.56
N THR A 107 12.05 6.23 -0.74
CA THR A 107 12.64 7.09 -1.77
C THR A 107 12.63 8.55 -1.33
N ASP A 108 13.24 9.44 -2.12
CA ASP A 108 13.22 10.87 -1.92
C ASP A 108 11.88 11.53 -2.30
N ARG A 109 11.78 12.80 -1.92
CA ARG A 109 10.61 13.65 -2.12
C ARG A 109 10.18 13.76 -3.59
N ASP A 110 11.13 13.97 -4.49
CA ASP A 110 10.83 14.28 -5.88
C ASP A 110 10.34 13.03 -6.60
N GLU A 111 10.97 11.89 -6.36
CA GLU A 111 10.50 10.61 -6.89
C GLU A 111 9.09 10.29 -6.37
N TYR A 112 8.85 10.44 -5.06
CA TYR A 112 7.54 10.14 -4.45
C TYR A 112 6.42 11.04 -5.00
N ARG A 113 6.67 12.35 -5.11
CA ARG A 113 5.71 13.31 -5.66
C ARG A 113 5.38 12.98 -7.12
N ASN A 114 6.39 12.74 -7.94
CA ASN A 114 6.18 12.40 -9.35
C ASN A 114 5.40 11.10 -9.50
N TRP A 115 5.67 10.11 -8.65
CA TRP A 115 4.95 8.85 -8.62
C TRP A 115 3.45 9.02 -8.32
N LEU A 116 3.10 9.85 -7.32
CA LEU A 116 1.70 10.20 -7.02
C LEU A 116 1.01 10.84 -8.23
N LEU A 117 1.65 11.82 -8.85
CA LEU A 117 1.09 12.53 -10.00
C LEU A 117 0.89 11.62 -11.21
N GLN A 118 1.84 10.74 -11.50
CA GLN A 118 1.70 9.73 -12.55
C GLN A 118 0.52 8.79 -12.30
N GLY A 119 0.32 8.35 -11.06
CA GLY A 119 -0.83 7.52 -10.70
C GLY A 119 -2.18 8.24 -10.87
N LEU A 120 -2.25 9.53 -10.51
CA LEU A 120 -3.45 10.35 -10.75
C LEU A 120 -3.72 10.54 -12.23
N GLN A 121 -2.68 10.77 -13.03
CA GLN A 121 -2.79 10.87 -14.48
C GLN A 121 -3.36 9.58 -15.07
N GLN A 122 -2.75 8.43 -14.74
CA GLN A 122 -3.21 7.12 -15.20
C GLN A 122 -4.67 6.86 -14.79
N PHE A 123 -5.05 7.22 -13.56
CA PHE A 123 -6.41 7.06 -13.08
C PHE A 123 -7.43 7.86 -13.92
N ASN A 124 -7.10 9.11 -14.24
CA ASN A 124 -7.97 9.96 -15.05
C ASN A 124 -8.08 9.47 -16.49
N GLU A 125 -6.99 8.98 -17.07
CA GLU A 125 -6.99 8.39 -18.41
C GLU A 125 -7.89 7.15 -18.49
N THR A 126 -7.77 6.21 -17.54
CA THR A 126 -8.61 5.01 -17.51
C THR A 126 -10.10 5.35 -17.36
N ARG A 127 -10.48 6.32 -16.51
CA ARG A 127 -11.88 6.72 -16.34
C ARG A 127 -12.51 7.32 -17.60
N ASN A 128 -11.72 8.03 -18.40
CA ASN A 128 -12.22 8.62 -19.64
C ASN A 128 -12.49 7.55 -20.71
N ILE A 129 -11.83 6.39 -20.63
CA ILE A 129 -12.05 5.25 -21.53
C ILE A 129 -13.28 4.44 -21.09
N SER A 130 -13.47 4.24 -19.78
CA SER A 130 -14.61 3.49 -19.23
C SER A 130 -15.96 4.24 -19.28
N GLY A 131 -15.95 5.53 -19.59
CA GLY A 131 -17.12 6.39 -19.71
C GLY A 131 -17.73 6.48 -21.11
N GLN A 132 -17.28 5.63 -22.05
CA GLN A 132 -17.74 5.59 -23.44
C GLN A 132 -18.38 4.24 -23.78
#